data_AF-A0A523J684-F1
#
_entry.id   AF-A0A523J684-F1
#
_cell.length_a   1.000
_cell.length_b   1.000
_cell.length_c   1.000
_cell.angle_alpha   90.00
_cell.angle_beta   90.00
_cell.angle_gamma   90.00
#
_symmetry.space_group_name_H-M   'P 1'
#
loop_
_entity.id
_entity.type
_entity.pdbx_description
1 polymer ?
#
loop_
_entity_poly.entity_id
_entity_poly.type
_entity_poly.pdbx_seq_one_letter_code
_entity_poly.pdbx_strand_id
1 'polypeptide(L)'
;MRIAWPLLAYGTAFVGASLAGPLMARWFDLPRLLGLALAGVICFVLGLIGAGAGVWLIKRRLGDRLARWPRGGALDRVGGGLVGIAHGAVILLLLGVLVSFLDALRVSGAVEWLQHMPQTNSSRLVATSQAVVERAVPAALGGSGPGTRMATQFLARPADTAERFQKLLEHPRIRSLQRDRHFWFYVEHNGADRAVNRTSFLSIAYDESLRTDLAELGVVSDAAKSDPRAFRHSAREVLEELGPRIRQLKNDPAFVKLARDPEIRRALASHDTLQLLRHPEFRALANRVLNINR
;
A
#
# COMPACT_ATOMS: atom_id res chain seq x y z
N MET A 1 23.59 15.53 -19.42
CA MET A 1 23.57 14.09 -19.05
C MET A 1 23.01 13.77 -17.66
N ARG A 2 22.91 14.71 -16.71
CA ARG A 2 22.48 14.42 -15.32
C ARG A 2 20.97 14.15 -15.12
N ILE A 3 20.11 14.54 -16.07
CA ILE A 3 18.65 14.42 -15.98
C ILE A 3 18.13 13.08 -16.55
N ALA A 4 18.90 12.41 -17.41
CA ALA A 4 18.50 11.13 -18.03
C ALA A 4 18.53 9.93 -17.07
N TRP A 5 19.22 10.08 -15.94
CA TRP A 5 19.49 9.01 -14.99
C TRP A 5 18.34 8.70 -14.01
N PRO A 6 17.62 9.68 -13.43
CA PRO A 6 16.41 9.39 -12.67
C PRO A 6 15.30 8.76 -13.51
N LEU A 7 15.22 9.08 -14.81
CA LEU A 7 14.30 8.41 -15.75
C LEU A 7 14.68 6.95 -15.97
N LEU A 8 15.98 6.65 -16.04
CA LEU A 8 16.48 5.27 -16.07
C LEU A 8 16.25 4.54 -14.75
N ALA A 9 16.40 5.21 -13.60
CA ALA A 9 16.10 4.64 -12.28
C ALA A 9 14.61 4.35 -12.08
N TYR A 10 13.73 5.27 -12.51
CA TYR A 10 12.28 5.07 -12.56
C TYR A 10 11.92 3.92 -13.52
N GLY A 11 12.58 3.86 -14.67
CA GLY A 11 12.46 2.76 -15.62
C GLY A 11 12.87 1.42 -15.01
N THR A 12 14.01 1.35 -14.32
CA THR A 12 14.48 0.13 -13.63
C THR A 12 13.61 -0.23 -12.43
N ALA A 13 12.97 0.73 -11.78
CA ALA A 13 12.05 0.45 -10.69
C ALA A 13 10.71 -0.05 -11.20
N PHE A 14 10.19 0.51 -12.30
CA PHE A 14 8.96 0.03 -12.91
C PHE A 14 9.16 -1.36 -13.54
N VAL A 15 10.24 -1.53 -14.31
CA VAL A 15 10.63 -2.81 -14.94
C VAL A 15 11.03 -3.82 -13.87
N GLY A 16 11.82 -3.42 -12.88
CA GLY A 16 12.25 -4.25 -11.75
C GLY A 16 11.09 -4.65 -10.84
N ALA A 17 10.16 -3.75 -10.52
CA ALA A 17 8.92 -4.11 -9.82
C ALA A 17 8.13 -5.14 -10.63
N SER A 18 7.97 -4.94 -11.94
CA SER A 18 7.19 -5.84 -12.78
C SER A 18 7.80 -7.25 -12.93
N LEU A 19 9.14 -7.35 -12.94
CA LEU A 19 9.88 -8.61 -13.10
C LEU A 19 10.15 -9.30 -11.75
N ALA A 20 10.64 -8.55 -10.76
CA ALA A 20 11.04 -9.06 -9.45
C ALA A 20 9.89 -9.06 -8.44
N GLY A 21 8.82 -8.30 -8.65
CA GLY A 21 7.63 -8.29 -7.77
C GLY A 21 6.98 -9.66 -7.59
N PRO A 22 6.73 -10.43 -8.67
CA PRO A 22 6.24 -11.80 -8.56
C PRO A 22 7.23 -12.76 -7.89
N LEU A 23 8.54 -12.54 -8.05
CA LEU A 23 9.59 -13.34 -7.41
C LEU A 23 9.69 -13.06 -5.91
N MET A 24 9.69 -11.79 -5.52
CA MET A 24 9.69 -11.34 -4.12
C MET A 24 8.41 -11.76 -3.41
N ALA A 25 7.25 -11.66 -4.07
CA ALA A 25 5.99 -12.18 -3.55
C ALA A 25 6.05 -13.70 -3.30
N ARG A 26 6.78 -14.46 -4.11
CA ARG A 26 6.96 -15.91 -3.93
C ARG A 26 8.00 -16.24 -2.87
N TRP A 27 9.09 -15.49 -2.80
CA TRP A 27 10.18 -15.72 -1.85
C TRP A 27 9.80 -15.38 -0.41
N PHE A 28 9.07 -14.29 -0.22
CA PHE A 28 8.64 -13.81 1.09
C PHE A 28 7.20 -14.19 1.44
N ASP A 29 6.55 -15.02 0.60
CA ASP A 29 5.16 -15.45 0.74
C ASP A 29 4.17 -14.28 0.94
N LEU A 30 4.43 -13.17 0.24
CA LEU A 30 3.67 -11.93 0.35
C LEU A 30 2.53 -11.86 -0.69
N PRO A 31 1.45 -11.14 -0.39
CA PRO A 31 0.49 -10.71 -1.40
C PRO A 31 1.20 -10.03 -2.58
N ARG A 32 0.74 -10.29 -3.80
CA ARG A 32 1.45 -9.86 -5.03
C ARG A 32 1.68 -8.34 -5.08
N LEU A 33 0.75 -7.55 -4.52
CA LEU A 33 0.86 -6.09 -4.39
C LEU A 33 1.96 -5.67 -3.41
N LEU A 34 2.07 -6.37 -2.27
CA LEU A 34 3.16 -6.17 -1.31
C LEU A 34 4.50 -6.57 -1.92
N GLY A 35 4.56 -7.70 -2.62
CA GLY A 35 5.78 -8.10 -3.35
C GLY A 35 6.17 -7.12 -4.47
N LEU A 36 5.19 -6.55 -5.19
CA LEU A 36 5.42 -5.49 -6.18
C LEU A 36 5.92 -4.20 -5.55
N ALA A 37 5.34 -3.78 -4.42
CA ALA A 37 5.77 -2.59 -3.69
C ALA A 37 7.19 -2.78 -3.14
N LEU A 38 7.46 -3.92 -2.49
CA LEU A 38 8.78 -4.24 -1.94
C LEU A 38 9.83 -4.34 -3.03
N ALA A 39 9.53 -5.06 -4.12
CA ALA A 39 10.43 -5.18 -5.27
C ALA A 39 10.65 -3.85 -5.96
N GLY A 40 9.62 -3.00 -6.07
CA GLY A 40 9.74 -1.66 -6.64
C GLY A 40 10.67 -0.77 -5.82
N VAL A 41 10.53 -0.79 -4.49
CA VAL A 41 11.43 -0.04 -3.59
C VAL A 41 12.85 -0.58 -3.65
N ILE A 42 13.04 -1.91 -3.60
CA ILE A 42 14.36 -2.55 -3.67
C ILE A 42 15.03 -2.29 -5.04
N CYS A 43 14.32 -2.49 -6.14
CA CYS A 43 14.85 -2.26 -7.49
C CYS A 43 15.10 -0.77 -7.77
N PHE A 44 14.32 0.14 -7.18
CA PHE A 44 14.59 1.56 -7.28
C PHE A 44 15.87 1.93 -6.53
N VAL A 45 16.06 1.41 -5.31
CA VAL A 45 17.26 1.64 -4.50
C VAL A 45 18.50 1.02 -5.17
N LEU A 46 18.43 -0.23 -5.61
CA LEU A 46 19.51 -0.90 -6.35
C LEU A 46 19.78 -0.22 -7.70
N GLY A 47 18.72 0.18 -8.39
CA GLY A 47 18.75 0.98 -9.59
C GLY A 47 19.59 2.23 -9.37
N LEU A 48 19.26 3.02 -8.32
CA LEU A 48 19.93 4.23 -7.84
C LEU A 48 21.40 4.03 -7.41
N ILE A 49 21.74 2.87 -6.87
CA ILE A 49 23.12 2.51 -6.50
C ILE A 49 23.92 2.15 -7.75
N GLY A 50 23.38 1.32 -8.65
CA GLY A 50 24.01 0.92 -9.92
C GLY A 50 24.25 2.10 -10.86
N ALA A 51 23.23 2.91 -11.11
CA ALA A 51 23.21 4.22 -10.48
C ALA A 51 24.47 5.14 -10.39
N GLY A 52 24.68 5.57 -9.16
CA GLY A 52 25.88 6.30 -8.78
C GLY A 52 27.17 5.56 -9.18
N ALA A 53 27.20 4.22 -9.13
CA ALA A 53 28.38 3.43 -9.48
C ALA A 53 28.77 3.58 -10.96
N GLY A 54 27.82 3.57 -11.89
CA GLY A 54 28.07 3.76 -13.31
C GLY A 54 28.61 5.16 -13.62
N VAL A 55 28.04 6.20 -13.02
CA VAL A 55 28.54 7.58 -13.16
C VAL A 55 29.93 7.73 -12.54
N TRP A 56 30.18 7.08 -11.41
CA TRP A 56 31.50 7.04 -10.77
C TRP A 56 32.53 6.33 -11.64
N LEU A 57 32.17 5.18 -12.23
CA LEU A 57 33.04 4.40 -13.11
C LEU A 57 33.35 5.16 -14.41
N ILE A 58 32.36 5.84 -14.99
CA ILE A 58 32.52 6.72 -16.17
C ILE A 58 33.43 7.89 -15.84
N LYS A 59 33.24 8.55 -14.68
CA LYS A 59 34.16 9.62 -14.22
C LYS A 59 35.58 9.12 -13.98
N ARG A 60 35.73 7.91 -13.43
CA ARG A 60 37.03 7.29 -13.17
C ARG A 60 37.74 6.87 -14.45
N ARG A 61 37.01 6.41 -15.48
CA ARG A 61 37.58 6.04 -16.79
C ARG A 61 37.78 7.21 -17.75
N LEU A 62 37.00 8.28 -17.64
CA LEU A 62 37.14 9.50 -18.46
C LEU A 62 37.94 10.62 -17.76
N GLY A 63 38.60 10.32 -16.64
CA GLY A 63 39.36 11.27 -15.81
C GLY A 63 40.33 12.14 -16.62
N ASP A 64 40.92 11.60 -17.68
CA ASP A 64 41.95 12.29 -18.45
C ASP A 64 41.41 13.09 -19.66
N ARG A 65 40.18 12.82 -20.12
CA ARG A 65 39.59 13.52 -21.30
C ARG A 65 38.63 14.66 -20.93
N LEU A 66 38.10 14.68 -19.72
CA LEU A 66 37.14 15.70 -19.24
C LEU A 66 37.79 16.92 -18.56
N ALA A 67 39.12 16.99 -18.49
CA ALA A 67 39.86 18.14 -17.94
C ALA A 67 39.81 19.40 -18.83
N ARG A 68 39.32 19.28 -20.08
CA ARG A 68 39.26 20.37 -21.08
C ARG A 68 37.92 21.10 -21.16
N TRP A 69 36.95 20.80 -20.31
CA TRP A 69 35.70 21.58 -20.24
C TRP A 69 35.78 22.61 -19.11
N PRO A 70 35.44 23.88 -19.35
CA PRO A 70 35.53 24.93 -18.34
C PRO A 70 34.50 24.68 -17.24
N ARG A 71 34.91 23.97 -16.19
CA ARG A 71 34.14 23.82 -14.96
C ARG A 71 34.48 25.00 -14.06
N GLY A 72 33.64 26.04 -14.05
CA GLY A 72 33.99 27.27 -13.35
C GLY A 72 32.87 28.18 -12.87
N GLY A 73 31.59 27.84 -13.03
CA GLY A 73 30.49 28.67 -12.51
C GLY A 73 30.14 28.32 -11.06
N ALA A 74 30.03 29.30 -10.17
CA ALA A 74 29.44 29.12 -8.84
C ALA A 74 28.02 28.50 -8.94
N LEU A 75 27.27 28.85 -9.97
CA LEU A 75 25.97 28.27 -10.34
C LEU A 75 26.02 26.75 -10.59
N ASP A 76 27.12 26.22 -11.12
CA ASP A 76 27.26 24.80 -11.44
C ASP A 76 27.58 23.95 -10.18
N ARG A 77 28.24 24.57 -9.19
CA ARG A 77 28.47 24.00 -7.86
C ARG A 77 27.21 24.07 -6.99
N VAL A 78 26.50 25.19 -7.03
CA VAL A 78 25.22 25.38 -6.32
C VAL A 78 24.15 24.46 -6.91
N GLY A 79 24.04 24.39 -8.25
CA GLY A 79 23.14 23.46 -8.92
C GLY A 79 23.48 21.99 -8.66
N GLY A 80 24.77 21.65 -8.63
CA GLY A 80 25.22 20.30 -8.25
C GLY A 80 24.90 19.94 -6.80
N GLY A 81 25.04 20.89 -5.87
CA GLY A 81 24.72 20.72 -4.45
C GLY A 81 23.22 20.57 -4.20
N LEU A 82 22.39 21.42 -4.81
CA LEU A 82 20.93 21.35 -4.71
C LEU A 82 20.38 20.03 -5.26
N VAL A 83 20.91 19.60 -6.40
CA VAL A 83 20.56 18.30 -6.97
C VAL A 83 21.00 17.17 -6.02
N GLY A 84 22.21 17.22 -5.47
CA GLY A 84 22.68 16.23 -4.49
C GLY A 84 21.81 16.15 -3.22
N ILE A 85 21.39 17.30 -2.68
CA ILE A 85 20.49 17.38 -1.53
C ILE A 85 19.12 16.79 -1.86
N ALA A 86 18.56 17.14 -3.02
CA ALA A 86 17.29 16.56 -3.48
C ALA A 86 17.39 15.04 -3.64
N HIS A 87 18.52 14.53 -4.13
CA HIS A 87 18.76 13.09 -4.25
C HIS A 87 18.88 12.41 -2.89
N GLY A 88 19.65 12.99 -1.97
CA GLY A 88 19.77 12.47 -0.59
C GLY A 88 18.40 12.41 0.10
N ALA A 89 17.57 13.45 -0.09
CA ALA A 89 16.21 13.49 0.44
C ALA A 89 15.32 12.38 -0.11
N VAL A 90 15.38 12.09 -1.42
CA VAL A 90 14.61 11.00 -2.04
C VAL A 90 15.07 9.63 -1.52
N ILE A 91 16.37 9.40 -1.38
CA ILE A 91 16.91 8.13 -0.84
C ILE A 91 16.46 7.95 0.61
N LEU A 92 16.59 8.99 1.45
CA LEU A 92 16.17 8.96 2.84
C LEU A 92 14.66 8.70 2.97
N LEU A 93 13.85 9.33 2.12
CA LEU A 93 12.41 9.10 2.07
C LEU A 93 12.10 7.63 1.78
N LEU A 94 12.74 7.05 0.76
CA LEU A 94 12.50 5.66 0.38
C LEU A 94 13.01 4.68 1.42
N LEU A 95 14.11 5.00 2.10
CA LEU A 95 14.60 4.22 3.22
C LEU A 95 13.60 4.23 4.38
N GLY A 96 13.00 5.39 4.70
CA GLY A 96 11.94 5.49 5.70
C GLY A 96 10.70 4.66 5.36
N VAL A 97 10.27 4.69 4.10
CA VAL A 97 9.17 3.84 3.60
C VAL A 97 9.55 2.36 3.71
N LEU A 98 10.75 1.97 3.25
CA LEU A 98 11.23 0.58 3.33
C LEU A 98 11.25 0.07 4.77
N VAL A 99 11.81 0.85 5.69
CA VAL A 99 11.87 0.52 7.11
C VAL A 99 10.46 0.32 7.68
N SER A 100 9.50 1.18 7.30
CA SER A 100 8.10 1.05 7.72
C SER A 100 7.48 -0.28 7.24
N PHE A 101 7.78 -0.71 6.00
CA PHE A 101 7.34 -2.00 5.48
C PHE A 101 8.00 -3.18 6.19
N LEU A 102 9.29 -3.09 6.52
CA LEU A 102 9.98 -4.13 7.29
C LEU A 102 9.37 -4.29 8.69
N ASP A 103 9.02 -3.18 9.34
CA ASP A 103 8.31 -3.21 10.62
C ASP A 103 6.91 -3.82 10.49
N ALA A 104 6.20 -3.57 9.39
CA ALA A 104 4.91 -4.22 9.11
C ALA A 104 5.05 -5.75 8.97
N LEU A 105 6.09 -6.21 8.26
CA LEU A 105 6.40 -7.65 8.12
C LEU A 105 6.79 -8.31 9.43
N ARG A 106 7.47 -7.56 10.32
CA ARG A 106 7.79 -8.01 11.68
C ARG A 106 6.52 -8.20 12.50
N VAL A 107 5.66 -7.18 12.55
CA VAL A 107 4.41 -7.20 13.35
C VAL A 107 3.45 -8.27 12.85
N SER A 108 3.38 -8.50 11.54
CA SER A 108 2.55 -9.57 10.99
C SER A 108 3.09 -10.98 11.24
N GLY A 109 4.31 -11.12 11.80
CA GLY A 109 4.97 -12.41 12.00
C GLY A 109 5.31 -13.13 10.69
N ALA A 110 5.32 -12.43 9.55
CA ALA A 110 5.52 -13.06 8.24
C ALA A 110 6.96 -13.57 8.06
N VAL A 111 7.91 -13.05 8.84
CA VAL A 111 9.33 -13.33 8.71
C VAL A 111 9.96 -13.43 10.10
N GLU A 112 10.33 -14.64 10.52
CA GLU A 112 10.86 -14.91 11.87
C GLU A 112 12.17 -14.16 12.18
N TRP A 113 13.06 -14.01 11.19
CA TRP A 113 14.34 -13.32 11.42
C TRP A 113 14.17 -11.81 11.69
N LEU A 114 13.07 -11.21 11.21
CA LEU A 114 12.77 -9.79 11.48
C LEU A 114 12.32 -9.54 12.93
N GLN A 115 11.87 -10.58 13.65
CA GLN A 115 11.45 -10.44 15.06
C GLN A 115 12.59 -10.06 16.00
N HIS A 116 13.83 -10.35 15.60
CA HIS A 116 15.04 -10.04 16.38
C HIS A 116 15.58 -8.62 16.09
N MET A 117 14.98 -7.88 15.15
CA MET A 117 15.40 -6.50 14.86
C MET A 117 14.81 -5.49 15.84
N PRO A 118 15.59 -4.45 16.22
CA PRO A 118 15.11 -3.39 17.11
C PRO A 118 13.93 -2.62 16.48
N GLN A 119 13.01 -2.17 17.34
CA GLN A 119 11.82 -1.42 16.92
C GLN A 119 12.20 -0.07 16.33
N THR A 120 11.62 0.28 15.18
CA THR A 120 11.96 1.53 14.46
C THR A 120 10.90 2.62 14.58
N ASN A 121 9.82 2.37 15.32
CA ASN A 121 8.66 3.25 15.50
C ASN A 121 9.00 4.66 16.04
N SER A 122 10.19 4.89 16.61
CA SER A 122 10.65 6.21 17.10
C SER A 122 11.57 6.95 16.11
N SER A 123 11.81 6.39 14.93
CA SER A 123 12.75 6.97 13.97
C SER A 123 12.21 8.25 13.33
N ARG A 124 12.96 9.36 13.48
CA ARG A 124 12.66 10.63 12.79
C ARG A 124 12.60 10.47 11.27
N LEU A 125 13.37 9.54 10.71
CA LEU A 125 13.36 9.22 9.29
C LEU A 125 11.99 8.68 8.83
N VAL A 126 11.41 7.78 9.63
CA VAL A 126 10.08 7.19 9.36
C VAL A 126 9.01 8.28 9.43
N ALA A 127 8.99 9.07 10.51
CA ALA A 127 8.04 10.17 10.68
C ALA A 127 8.10 11.22 9.53
N THR A 128 9.31 11.55 9.08
CA THR A 128 9.47 12.48 7.95
C THR A 128 9.03 11.88 6.62
N SER A 129 9.33 10.60 6.36
CA SER A 129 8.86 9.92 5.14
C SER A 129 7.32 9.83 5.10
N GLN A 130 6.69 9.54 6.24
CA GLN A 130 5.23 9.49 6.40
C GLN A 130 4.57 10.81 6.00
N ALA A 131 5.03 11.93 6.58
CA ALA A 131 4.50 13.25 6.29
C ALA A 131 4.63 13.64 4.81
N VAL A 132 5.67 13.17 4.13
CA VAL A 132 5.84 13.42 2.68
C VAL A 132 4.91 12.54 1.86
N VAL A 133 4.76 11.25 2.20
CA VAL A 133 3.83 10.33 1.53
C VAL A 133 2.38 10.81 1.65
N GLU A 134 1.99 11.26 2.85
CA GLU A 134 0.65 11.80 3.14
C GLU A 134 0.30 13.02 2.26
N ARG A 135 1.30 13.78 1.79
CA ARG A 135 1.11 14.93 0.89
C ARG A 135 1.24 14.55 -0.59
N ALA A 136 2.16 13.66 -0.91
CA ALA A 136 2.51 13.33 -2.30
C ALA A 136 1.50 12.38 -2.96
N VAL A 137 0.99 11.38 -2.23
CA VAL A 137 0.09 10.37 -2.79
C VAL A 137 -1.26 10.96 -3.23
N PRO A 138 -1.94 11.81 -2.42
CA PRO A 138 -3.18 12.44 -2.86
C PRO A 138 -3.00 13.34 -4.09
N ALA A 139 -1.88 14.07 -4.14
CA ALA A 139 -1.55 14.94 -5.28
C ALA A 139 -1.28 14.13 -6.57
N ALA A 140 -0.60 12.99 -6.46
CA ALA A 140 -0.27 12.13 -7.60
C ALA A 140 -1.48 11.35 -8.12
N LEU A 141 -2.40 10.93 -7.24
CA LEU A 141 -3.60 10.17 -7.59
C LEU A 141 -4.78 11.06 -8.01
N GLY A 142 -4.60 12.38 -8.01
CA GLY A 142 -5.57 13.32 -8.59
C GLY A 142 -6.90 13.44 -7.83
N GLY A 143 -6.94 13.11 -6.54
CA GLY A 143 -8.17 13.24 -5.76
C GLY A 143 -8.07 12.77 -4.31
N SER A 144 -9.08 13.13 -3.52
CA SER A 144 -9.23 12.80 -2.10
C SER A 144 -10.23 11.66 -1.83
N GLY A 145 -10.53 10.85 -2.86
CA GLY A 145 -11.51 9.77 -2.78
C GLY A 145 -11.12 8.64 -1.82
N PRO A 146 -12.07 7.74 -1.49
CA PRO A 146 -11.85 6.64 -0.54
C PRO A 146 -10.62 5.78 -0.87
N GLY A 147 -10.47 5.38 -2.15
CA GLY A 147 -9.31 4.61 -2.59
C GLY A 147 -7.98 5.33 -2.38
N THR A 148 -7.91 6.64 -2.64
CA THR A 148 -6.70 7.44 -2.41
C THR A 148 -6.36 7.55 -0.93
N ARG A 149 -7.35 7.72 -0.06
CA ARG A 149 -7.12 7.77 1.40
C ARG A 149 -6.55 6.46 1.93
N MET A 150 -7.15 5.33 1.56
CA MET A 150 -6.65 4.01 1.94
C MET A 150 -5.23 3.77 1.40
N ALA A 151 -4.97 4.11 0.13
CA ALA A 151 -3.64 3.97 -0.46
C ALA A 151 -2.60 4.85 0.24
N THR A 152 -2.95 6.09 0.55
CA THR A 152 -2.09 7.03 1.27
C THR A 152 -1.74 6.48 2.65
N GLN A 153 -2.74 6.00 3.38
CA GLN A 153 -2.56 5.48 4.72
C GLN A 153 -1.74 4.19 4.74
N PHE A 154 -2.01 3.27 3.82
CA PHE A 154 -1.24 2.04 3.67
C PHE A 154 0.23 2.31 3.34
N LEU A 155 0.51 3.27 2.44
CA LEU A 155 1.87 3.60 2.03
C LEU A 155 2.63 4.40 3.10
N ALA A 156 1.95 5.28 3.83
CA ALA A 156 2.57 6.06 4.89
C ALA A 156 2.82 5.18 6.13
N ARG A 157 1.83 4.39 6.54
CA ARG A 157 1.82 3.68 7.83
C ARG A 157 1.46 2.20 7.65
N PRO A 158 2.27 1.41 6.94
CA PRO A 158 1.94 0.02 6.64
C PRO A 158 1.84 -0.86 7.89
N ALA A 159 2.67 -0.62 8.92
CA ALA A 159 2.66 -1.39 10.17
C ALA A 159 1.37 -1.13 10.97
N ASP A 160 1.07 0.15 11.26
CA ASP A 160 -0.15 0.55 11.95
C ASP A 160 -1.40 0.07 11.20
N THR A 161 -1.38 0.14 9.86
CA THR A 161 -2.47 -0.31 9.01
C THR A 161 -2.69 -1.82 9.15
N ALA A 162 -1.62 -2.62 9.15
CA ALA A 162 -1.73 -4.07 9.31
C ALA A 162 -2.29 -4.45 10.69
N GLU A 163 -1.77 -3.85 11.76
CA GLU A 163 -2.22 -4.10 13.13
C GLU A 163 -3.71 -3.73 13.31
N ARG A 164 -4.11 -2.55 12.84
CA ARG A 164 -5.50 -2.09 12.92
C ARG A 164 -6.44 -2.97 12.11
N PHE A 165 -6.00 -3.43 10.95
CA PHE A 165 -6.80 -4.34 10.14
C PHE A 165 -7.05 -5.67 10.87
N GLN A 166 -6.03 -6.25 11.52
CA GLN A 166 -6.19 -7.44 12.35
C GLN A 166 -7.18 -7.21 13.50
N LYS A 167 -6.99 -6.12 14.25
CA LYS A 167 -7.89 -5.71 15.33
C LYS A 167 -9.35 -5.57 14.88
N LEU A 168 -9.58 -4.97 13.70
CA LEU A 168 -10.92 -4.82 13.14
C LEU A 168 -11.54 -6.16 12.75
N LEU A 169 -10.78 -7.08 12.14
CA LEU A 169 -11.30 -8.39 11.74
C LEU A 169 -11.79 -9.21 12.94
N GLU A 170 -11.12 -9.07 14.08
CA GLU A 170 -11.49 -9.78 15.32
C GLU A 170 -12.68 -9.13 16.04
N HIS A 171 -12.99 -7.87 15.72
CA HIS A 171 -13.98 -7.09 16.47
C HIS A 171 -15.40 -7.67 16.33
N PRO A 172 -16.14 -7.87 17.45
CA PRO A 172 -17.48 -8.47 17.43
C PRO A 172 -18.49 -7.75 16.54
N ARG A 173 -18.46 -6.40 16.51
CA ARG A 173 -19.38 -5.59 15.69
C ARG A 173 -19.09 -5.71 14.19
N ILE A 174 -17.81 -5.86 13.80
CA ILE A 174 -17.43 -6.13 12.41
C ILE A 174 -17.92 -7.51 12.00
N ARG A 175 -17.77 -8.53 12.86
CA ARG A 175 -18.34 -9.87 12.62
C ARG A 175 -19.86 -9.86 12.51
N SER A 176 -20.54 -9.02 13.30
CA SER A 176 -22.00 -8.83 13.19
C SER A 176 -22.40 -8.24 11.83
N LEU A 177 -21.70 -7.20 11.36
CA LEU A 177 -21.91 -6.60 10.05
C LEU A 177 -21.66 -7.61 8.92
N GLN A 178 -20.57 -8.38 8.99
CA GLN A 178 -20.24 -9.42 8.01
C GLN A 178 -21.35 -10.46 7.86
N ARG A 179 -22.07 -10.79 8.95
CA ARG A 179 -23.18 -11.75 8.93
C ARG A 179 -24.54 -11.12 8.59
N ASP A 180 -24.65 -9.80 8.51
CA ASP A 180 -25.91 -9.12 8.17
C ASP A 180 -26.22 -9.26 6.67
N ARG A 181 -27.02 -10.27 6.34
CA ARG A 181 -27.45 -10.53 4.96
C ARG A 181 -28.19 -9.35 4.32
N HIS A 182 -28.95 -8.58 5.10
CA HIS A 182 -29.70 -7.44 4.56
C HIS A 182 -28.78 -6.26 4.27
N PHE A 183 -27.77 -6.03 5.10
CA PHE A 183 -26.72 -5.06 4.81
C PHE A 183 -26.07 -5.37 3.46
N TRP A 184 -25.57 -6.59 3.28
CA TRP A 184 -24.92 -6.99 2.02
C TRP A 184 -25.87 -6.98 0.83
N PHE A 185 -27.13 -7.39 1.01
CA PHE A 185 -28.14 -7.25 -0.04
C PHE A 185 -28.27 -5.80 -0.51
N TYR A 186 -28.33 -4.84 0.41
CA TYR A 186 -28.41 -3.42 0.03
C TYR A 186 -27.13 -2.91 -0.63
N VAL A 187 -25.95 -3.25 -0.11
CA VAL A 187 -24.67 -2.89 -0.73
C VAL A 187 -24.58 -3.43 -2.16
N GLU A 188 -24.93 -4.69 -2.34
CA GLU A 188 -24.94 -5.32 -3.65
C GLU A 188 -25.90 -4.62 -4.61
N HIS A 189 -27.08 -4.16 -4.16
CA HIS A 189 -28.13 -3.59 -5.01
C HIS A 189 -28.11 -2.05 -5.09
N ASN A 190 -26.95 -1.40 -4.90
CA ASN A 190 -26.80 0.07 -4.90
C ASN A 190 -27.68 0.79 -3.88
N GLY A 191 -28.07 0.11 -2.81
CA GLY A 191 -28.89 0.63 -1.71
C GLY A 191 -28.03 1.16 -0.55
N ALA A 192 -26.94 1.88 -0.82
CA ALA A 192 -26.00 2.33 0.21
C ALA A 192 -26.69 3.13 1.33
N ASP A 193 -27.67 3.99 0.99
CA ASP A 193 -28.49 4.71 1.97
C ASP A 193 -29.22 3.76 2.93
N ARG A 194 -29.76 2.63 2.44
CA ARG A 194 -30.42 1.64 3.30
C ARG A 194 -29.41 0.80 4.08
N ALA A 195 -28.24 0.54 3.49
CA ALA A 195 -27.15 -0.21 4.13
C ALA A 195 -26.62 0.54 5.36
N VAL A 196 -26.37 1.85 5.27
CA VAL A 196 -25.88 2.65 6.40
C VAL A 196 -26.95 2.89 7.49
N ASN A 197 -28.20 2.53 7.23
CA ASN A 197 -29.31 2.55 8.19
C ASN A 197 -29.55 1.20 8.88
N ARG A 198 -28.76 0.17 8.60
CA ARG A 198 -28.85 -1.12 9.28
C ARG A 198 -28.34 -1.03 10.72
N THR A 199 -28.98 -1.74 11.64
CA THR A 199 -28.57 -1.81 13.06
C THR A 199 -27.13 -2.29 13.23
N SER A 200 -26.72 -3.29 12.45
CA SER A 200 -25.34 -3.80 12.42
C SER A 200 -24.34 -2.70 12.08
N PHE A 201 -24.63 -1.90 11.05
CA PHE A 201 -23.82 -0.75 10.65
C PHE A 201 -23.85 0.37 11.69
N LEU A 202 -25.04 0.70 12.21
CA LEU A 202 -25.21 1.72 13.25
C LEU A 202 -24.41 1.38 14.51
N SER A 203 -24.33 0.10 14.88
CA SER A 203 -23.52 -0.33 16.03
C SER A 203 -22.04 0.03 15.86
N ILE A 204 -21.54 0.10 14.63
CA ILE A 204 -20.18 0.55 14.30
C ILE A 204 -20.12 2.08 14.28
N ALA A 205 -21.14 2.73 13.69
CA ALA A 205 -21.21 4.19 13.61
C ALA A 205 -21.28 4.87 14.99
N TYR A 206 -21.81 4.21 16.02
CA TYR A 206 -21.82 4.71 17.40
C TYR A 206 -20.67 4.20 18.26
N ASP A 207 -19.72 3.48 17.67
CA ASP A 207 -18.49 3.04 18.35
C ASP A 207 -17.36 4.01 18.03
N GLU A 208 -16.91 4.80 19.00
CA GLU A 208 -15.82 5.73 18.79
C GLU A 208 -14.49 5.05 18.43
N SER A 209 -14.18 3.91 19.06
CA SER A 209 -12.94 3.20 18.78
C SER A 209 -12.94 2.63 17.36
N LEU A 210 -14.04 2.04 16.91
CA LEU A 210 -14.10 1.50 15.54
C LEU A 210 -14.10 2.60 14.49
N ARG A 211 -14.79 3.71 14.74
CA ARG A 211 -14.75 4.85 13.82
C ARG A 211 -13.35 5.41 13.69
N THR A 212 -12.62 5.47 14.81
CA THR A 212 -11.23 5.89 14.85
C THR A 212 -10.35 4.93 14.06
N ASP A 213 -10.45 3.62 14.32
CA ASP A 213 -9.70 2.59 13.60
C ASP A 213 -10.00 2.63 12.08
N LEU A 214 -11.27 2.80 11.67
CA LEU A 214 -11.65 2.89 10.25
C LEU A 214 -11.19 4.18 9.58
N ALA A 215 -11.19 5.32 10.28
CA ALA A 215 -10.67 6.58 9.77
C ALA A 215 -9.13 6.52 9.63
N GLU A 216 -8.46 5.90 10.60
CA GLU A 216 -7.00 5.68 10.57
C GLU A 216 -6.55 4.60 9.60
N LEU A 217 -7.48 3.88 8.95
CA LEU A 217 -7.22 3.04 7.78
C LEU A 217 -7.50 3.77 6.46
N GLY A 218 -7.96 5.02 6.53
CA GLY A 218 -8.40 5.78 5.36
C GLY A 218 -9.70 5.28 4.74
N VAL A 219 -10.41 4.35 5.39
CA VAL A 219 -11.69 3.82 4.89
C VAL A 219 -12.73 4.94 4.90
N VAL A 220 -12.80 5.70 5.98
CA VAL A 220 -13.67 6.87 6.14
C VAL A 220 -12.84 8.13 6.36
N SER A 221 -13.46 9.30 6.21
CA SER A 221 -12.81 10.61 6.46
C SER A 221 -12.41 10.80 7.92
N ASP A 222 -11.42 11.65 8.20
CA ASP A 222 -11.02 12.00 9.58
C ASP A 222 -12.15 12.58 10.44
N ALA A 223 -13.09 13.33 9.83
CA ALA A 223 -14.28 13.85 10.53
C ALA A 223 -15.16 12.75 11.14
N ALA A 224 -15.05 11.51 10.62
CA ALA A 224 -15.77 10.37 11.13
C ALA A 224 -15.31 9.94 12.53
N LYS A 225 -14.11 10.31 12.97
CA LYS A 225 -13.58 9.98 14.31
C LYS A 225 -14.50 10.52 15.41
N SER A 226 -14.91 11.77 15.30
CA SER A 226 -15.73 12.46 16.30
C SER A 226 -17.22 12.42 15.98
N ASP A 227 -17.63 12.49 14.71
CA ASP A 227 -19.06 12.54 14.33
C ASP A 227 -19.61 11.26 13.67
N PRO A 228 -20.60 10.58 14.29
CA PRO A 228 -21.30 9.44 13.70
C PRO A 228 -21.98 9.75 12.36
N ARG A 229 -22.45 10.99 12.14
CA ARG A 229 -23.09 11.38 10.88
C ARG A 229 -22.05 11.49 9.76
N ALA A 230 -20.91 12.13 10.03
CA ALA A 230 -19.77 12.14 9.11
C ALA A 230 -19.29 10.72 8.78
N PHE A 231 -19.26 9.81 9.77
CA PHE A 231 -18.95 8.39 9.53
C PHE A 231 -19.93 7.75 8.54
N ARG A 232 -21.24 7.92 8.75
CA ARG A 232 -22.27 7.34 7.87
C ARG A 232 -22.17 7.89 6.46
N HIS A 233 -21.93 9.19 6.32
CA HIS A 233 -21.77 9.82 5.01
C HIS A 233 -20.54 9.27 4.28
N SER A 234 -19.37 9.26 4.92
CA SER A 234 -18.13 8.79 4.30
C SER A 234 -18.16 7.28 4.00
N ALA A 235 -18.74 6.48 4.87
CA ALA A 235 -18.92 5.05 4.62
C ALA A 235 -19.91 4.79 3.48
N ARG A 236 -20.92 5.64 3.29
CA ARG A 236 -21.83 5.53 2.15
C ARG A 236 -21.07 5.70 0.83
N GLU A 237 -20.21 6.71 0.73
CA GLU A 237 -19.36 6.93 -0.47
C GLU A 237 -18.53 5.67 -0.80
N VAL A 238 -17.94 5.05 0.22
CA VAL A 238 -17.17 3.81 0.08
C VAL A 238 -18.05 2.67 -0.44
N LEU A 239 -19.24 2.51 0.13
CA LEU A 239 -20.17 1.45 -0.28
C LEU A 239 -20.73 1.68 -1.68
N GLU A 240 -20.92 2.92 -2.11
CA GLU A 240 -21.30 3.28 -3.48
C GLU A 240 -20.20 2.94 -4.49
N GLU A 241 -18.93 3.16 -4.13
CA GLU A 241 -17.79 2.77 -4.96
C GLU A 241 -17.61 1.24 -5.02
N LEU A 242 -17.73 0.55 -3.89
CA LEU A 242 -17.43 -0.88 -3.76
C LEU A 242 -18.61 -1.79 -4.13
N GLY A 243 -19.85 -1.36 -3.92
CA GLY A 243 -21.06 -2.17 -4.13
C GLY A 243 -21.14 -2.82 -5.52
N PRO A 244 -20.96 -2.07 -6.62
CA PRO A 244 -20.91 -2.63 -7.97
C PRO A 244 -19.80 -3.67 -8.15
N ARG A 245 -18.61 -3.42 -7.59
CA ARG A 245 -17.47 -4.34 -7.68
C ARG A 245 -17.71 -5.63 -6.90
N ILE A 246 -18.33 -5.53 -5.73
CA ILE A 246 -18.75 -6.69 -4.91
C ILE A 246 -19.78 -7.54 -5.69
N ARG A 247 -20.77 -6.88 -6.32
CA ARG A 247 -21.76 -7.58 -7.16
C ARG A 247 -21.09 -8.30 -8.33
N GLN A 248 -20.17 -7.63 -9.03
CA GLN A 248 -19.41 -8.23 -10.13
C GLN A 248 -18.60 -9.44 -9.66
N LEU A 249 -17.88 -9.31 -8.55
CA LEU A 249 -17.08 -10.40 -7.97
C LEU A 249 -17.94 -11.59 -7.56
N LYS A 250 -19.09 -11.35 -6.90
CA LYS A 250 -20.02 -12.41 -6.50
C LYS A 250 -20.58 -13.19 -7.68
N ASN A 251 -20.78 -12.52 -8.80
CA ASN A 251 -21.30 -13.11 -10.04
C ASN A 251 -20.19 -13.69 -10.93
N ASP A 252 -18.90 -13.54 -10.57
CA ASP A 252 -17.79 -14.12 -11.32
C ASP A 252 -17.81 -15.66 -11.16
N PRO A 253 -17.92 -16.43 -12.27
CA PRO A 253 -17.88 -17.89 -12.22
C PRO A 253 -16.63 -18.44 -11.51
N ALA A 254 -15.48 -17.77 -11.63
CA ALA A 254 -14.24 -18.17 -10.96
C ALA A 254 -14.34 -17.97 -9.43
N PHE A 255 -14.97 -16.89 -8.97
CA PHE A 255 -15.22 -16.68 -7.54
C PHE A 255 -16.24 -17.70 -7.01
N VAL A 256 -17.31 -17.99 -7.75
CA VAL A 256 -18.29 -19.01 -7.36
C VAL A 256 -17.67 -20.40 -7.26
N LYS A 257 -16.78 -20.76 -8.19
CA LYS A 257 -16.02 -22.01 -8.14
C LYS A 257 -15.15 -22.07 -6.88
N LEU A 258 -14.40 -21.00 -6.62
CA LEU A 258 -13.51 -20.88 -5.48
C LEU A 258 -14.25 -20.90 -4.14
N ALA A 259 -15.42 -20.26 -4.05
CA ALA A 259 -16.25 -20.24 -2.85
C ALA A 259 -16.86 -21.61 -2.51
N ARG A 260 -16.94 -22.51 -3.49
CA ARG A 260 -17.39 -23.90 -3.30
C ARG A 260 -16.26 -24.85 -2.90
N ASP A 261 -15.00 -24.40 -3.00
CA ASP A 261 -13.84 -25.20 -2.64
C ASP A 261 -13.81 -25.45 -1.11
N PRO A 262 -13.77 -26.71 -0.65
CA PRO A 262 -13.73 -27.03 0.76
C PRO A 262 -12.47 -26.50 1.47
N GLU A 263 -11.33 -26.40 0.80
CA GLU A 263 -10.10 -25.84 1.38
C GLU A 263 -10.23 -24.34 1.61
N ILE A 264 -10.75 -23.60 0.63
CA ILE A 264 -11.03 -22.17 0.75
C ILE A 264 -12.06 -21.90 1.84
N ARG A 265 -13.11 -22.72 1.94
CA ARG A 265 -14.11 -22.59 3.00
C ARG A 265 -13.53 -22.83 4.38
N ARG A 266 -12.63 -23.80 4.53
CA ARG A 266 -11.93 -24.04 5.80
C ARG A 266 -11.01 -22.87 6.13
N ALA A 267 -10.23 -22.39 5.17
CA ALA A 267 -9.31 -21.26 5.37
C ALA A 267 -10.05 -19.94 5.68
N LEU A 268 -11.20 -19.69 5.04
CA LEU A 268 -12.08 -18.57 5.38
C LEU A 268 -12.70 -18.72 6.77
N ALA A 269 -13.09 -19.93 7.17
CA ALA A 269 -13.65 -20.19 8.49
C ALA A 269 -12.60 -20.08 9.61
N SER A 270 -11.37 -20.52 9.34
CA SER A 270 -10.23 -20.39 10.27
C SER A 270 -9.59 -19.02 10.26
N HIS A 271 -10.01 -18.10 9.38
CA HIS A 271 -9.38 -16.79 9.16
C HIS A 271 -7.89 -16.90 8.78
N ASP A 272 -7.47 -18.06 8.25
CA ASP A 272 -6.11 -18.31 7.81
C ASP A 272 -5.87 -17.65 6.44
N THR A 273 -5.58 -16.36 6.52
CA THR A 273 -5.37 -15.50 5.35
C THR A 273 -4.12 -15.92 4.57
N LEU A 274 -3.13 -16.52 5.25
CA LEU A 274 -1.92 -17.06 4.60
C LEU A 274 -2.27 -18.31 3.78
N GLN A 275 -3.10 -19.20 4.31
CA GLN A 275 -3.58 -20.36 3.58
C GLN A 275 -4.39 -19.96 2.34
N LEU A 276 -5.23 -18.92 2.43
CA LEU A 276 -5.95 -18.36 1.27
C LEU A 276 -4.99 -17.80 0.21
N LEU A 277 -3.98 -17.05 0.62
CA LEU A 277 -2.98 -16.46 -0.28
C LEU A 277 -2.09 -17.52 -0.95
N ARG A 278 -1.89 -18.67 -0.31
CA ARG A 278 -1.17 -19.81 -0.88
C ARG A 278 -1.99 -20.57 -1.92
N HIS A 279 -3.32 -20.50 -1.87
CA HIS A 279 -4.19 -21.26 -2.77
C HIS A 279 -4.07 -20.78 -4.23
N PRO A 280 -3.71 -21.65 -5.19
CA PRO A 280 -3.40 -21.26 -6.56
C PRO A 280 -4.59 -20.62 -7.28
N GLU A 281 -5.80 -21.14 -7.06
CA GLU A 281 -7.01 -20.56 -7.67
C GLU A 281 -7.39 -19.19 -7.04
N PHE A 282 -7.11 -18.99 -5.76
CA PHE A 282 -7.33 -17.70 -5.10
C PHE A 282 -6.36 -16.65 -5.64
N ARG A 283 -5.08 -17.02 -5.82
CA ARG A 283 -4.08 -16.16 -6.48
C ARG A 283 -4.48 -15.85 -7.92
N ALA A 284 -4.97 -16.83 -8.67
CA ALA A 284 -5.42 -16.62 -10.04
C ALA A 284 -6.59 -15.64 -10.11
N LEU A 285 -7.57 -15.76 -9.21
CA LEU A 285 -8.69 -14.84 -9.10
C LEU A 285 -8.22 -13.42 -8.70
N ALA A 286 -7.40 -13.30 -7.67
CA ALA A 286 -6.86 -12.01 -7.24
C ALA A 286 -6.09 -11.31 -8.38
N ASN A 287 -5.32 -12.07 -9.14
CA ASN A 287 -4.62 -11.55 -10.33
C ASN A 287 -5.58 -11.12 -11.43
N ARG A 288 -6.67 -11.85 -11.66
CA ARG A 288 -7.69 -11.47 -12.65
C ARG A 288 -8.39 -10.18 -12.24
N VAL A 289 -8.85 -10.08 -10.98
CA VAL A 289 -9.52 -8.89 -10.45
C VAL A 289 -8.62 -7.66 -10.52
N LEU A 290 -7.32 -7.80 -10.23
CA LEU A 290 -6.35 -6.72 -10.34
C LEU A 290 -5.99 -6.36 -11.79
N ASN A 291 -6.07 -7.30 -12.72
CA ASN A 291 -5.74 -7.10 -14.14
C ASN A 291 -6.91 -6.61 -15.00
N ILE A 292 -8.15 -6.58 -14.47
CA ILE A 292 -9.32 -6.01 -15.19
C ILE A 292 -9.18 -4.49 -15.41
N ASN A 293 -8.19 -3.83 -14.77
CA ASN A 293 -7.85 -2.41 -14.96
C ASN A 293 -6.71 -2.15 -15.99
N ARG A 294 -6.49 -3.06 -16.95
CA ARG A 294 -5.67 -2.77 -18.15
C ARG A 294 -6.49 -2.89 -19.42
#